data_AF-A0A1M4SAW3-F1
#
_entry.id   AF-A0A1M4SAW3-F1
#
_cell.length_a   1.000
_cell.length_b   1.000
_cell.length_c   1.000
_cell.angle_alpha   90.00
_cell.angle_beta   90.00
_cell.angle_gamma   90.00
#
_symmetry.space_group_name_H-M   'P 1'
#
loop_
_entity.id
_entity.type
_entity.pdbx_description
1 polymer ?
#
loop_
_entity_poly.entity_id
_entity_poly.type
_entity_poly.pdbx_seq_one_letter_code
_entity_poly.pdbx_strand_id
1 'polypeptide(L)'
;MSLNVEHLRRTADTLQEAITRLAAVASEQDTLYDLFRNAAVKSFELSLETTGKLLRKALKLYGGSPREVDRLVFKDLFRHASKHGLLDEAAVERWFAYRANRNTTAHDYGVGFANETLKILPAYLQDVRALADALQELFDAQS
;
A
#
# COMPACT_ATOMS: atom_id res chain seq x y z
N MET A 1 4.61 -17.82 0.43
CA MET A 1 3.92 -17.16 1.55
C MET A 1 2.43 -17.07 1.22
N SER A 2 1.56 -17.38 2.17
CA SER A 2 0.10 -17.22 2.02
C SER A 2 -0.28 -15.74 2.02
N LEU A 3 -1.20 -15.35 1.13
CA LEU A 3 -1.75 -14.00 1.08
C LEU A 3 -2.67 -13.77 2.29
N ASN A 4 -2.18 -13.08 3.32
CA ASN A 4 -2.93 -12.74 4.52
C ASN A 4 -2.67 -11.30 4.98
N VAL A 5 -3.52 -10.80 5.88
CA VAL A 5 -3.41 -9.44 6.42
C VAL A 5 -2.16 -9.26 7.29
N GLU A 6 -1.71 -10.31 7.98
CA GLU A 6 -0.48 -10.29 8.77
C GLU A 6 0.75 -9.92 7.92
N HIS A 7 0.87 -10.48 6.72
CA HIS A 7 1.93 -10.11 5.78
C HIS A 7 1.84 -8.63 5.38
N LEU A 8 0.64 -8.10 5.15
CA LEU A 8 0.45 -6.68 4.86
C LEU A 8 0.93 -5.81 6.03
N ARG A 9 0.54 -6.15 7.27
CA ARG A 9 1.01 -5.45 8.47
C ARG A 9 2.53 -5.49 8.60
N ARG A 10 3.13 -6.66 8.37
CA ARG A 10 4.59 -6.83 8.42
C ARG A 10 5.32 -5.95 7.40
N THR A 11 4.77 -5.81 6.19
CA THR A 11 5.32 -4.89 5.18
C THR A 11 5.17 -3.42 5.58
N ALA A 12 4.06 -3.05 6.24
CA ALA A 12 3.86 -1.71 6.79
C ALA A 12 4.83 -1.40 7.93
N ASP A 13 5.11 -2.37 8.82
CA ASP A 13 6.07 -2.19 9.90
C ASP A 13 7.50 -2.03 9.38
N THR A 14 7.87 -2.81 8.36
CA THR A 14 9.16 -2.65 7.68
C THR A 14 9.29 -1.28 7.03
N LEU A 15 8.22 -0.80 6.39
CA LEU A 15 8.16 0.54 5.80
C LEU A 15 8.33 1.64 6.87
N GLN A 16 7.62 1.52 8.00
CA GLN A 16 7.73 2.46 9.11
C GLN A 16 9.16 2.52 9.66
N GLU A 17 9.79 1.36 9.88
CA GLU A 17 11.17 1.31 10.36
C GLU A 17 12.14 1.94 9.35
N ALA A 18 11.98 1.63 8.06
CA ALA A 18 12.82 2.19 7.01
C ALA A 18 12.73 3.73 6.96
N ILE A 19 11.53 4.31 7.05
CA ILE A 19 11.34 5.77 7.08
C ILE A 19 11.98 6.38 8.32
N THR A 20 11.74 5.78 9.50
CA THR A 20 12.30 6.27 10.76
C THR A 20 13.83 6.26 10.72
N ARG A 21 14.44 5.19 10.22
CA ARG A 21 15.90 5.06 10.11
C ARG A 21 16.47 6.00 9.07
N LEU A 22 15.80 6.14 7.92
CA LEU A 22 16.20 7.07 6.86
C LEU A 22 16.27 8.51 7.38
N ALA A 23 15.26 8.94 8.15
CA ALA A 23 15.22 10.29 8.74
C ALA A 23 16.32 10.54 9.78
N ALA A 24 16.93 9.50 10.34
CA ALA A 24 18.02 9.59 11.30
C ALA A 24 19.42 9.57 10.65
N VAL A 25 19.52 9.33 9.33
CA VAL A 25 20.81 9.36 8.63
C VAL A 25 21.25 10.82 8.42
N ALA A 26 22.49 11.13 8.82
CA ALA A 26 22.99 12.51 8.82
C ALA A 26 23.34 13.07 7.42
N SER A 27 23.59 12.21 6.44
CA SER A 27 24.02 12.59 5.10
C SER A 27 23.40 11.67 4.04
N GLU A 28 22.90 12.27 2.96
CA GLU A 28 22.36 11.54 1.81
C GLU A 28 23.44 10.77 1.02
N GLN A 29 24.73 11.07 1.26
CA GLN A 29 25.87 10.38 0.66
C GLN A 29 26.28 9.13 1.45
N ASP A 30 25.69 8.90 2.62
CA ASP A 30 25.93 7.70 3.40
C ASP A 30 25.24 6.49 2.73
N THR A 31 25.95 5.38 2.61
CA THR A 31 25.40 4.10 2.16
C THR A 31 24.16 3.65 2.96
N LEU A 32 24.04 4.04 4.23
CA LEU A 32 22.85 3.80 5.04
C LEU A 32 21.62 4.56 4.54
N TYR A 33 21.79 5.76 3.98
CA TYR A 33 20.70 6.52 3.36
C TYR A 33 20.11 5.73 2.19
N ASP A 34 20.96 5.27 1.28
CA ASP A 34 20.53 4.46 0.15
C ASP A 34 19.89 3.14 0.58
N LEU A 35 20.46 2.49 1.61
CA LEU A 35 19.92 1.24 2.14
C LEU A 35 18.48 1.42 2.67
N PHE A 36 18.25 2.39 3.56
CA PHE A 36 16.93 2.61 4.14
C PHE A 36 15.95 3.18 3.12
N ARG A 37 16.41 4.01 2.18
CA ARG A 37 15.60 4.47 1.05
C ARG A 37 15.10 3.28 0.22
N ASN A 38 16.01 2.40 -0.20
CA ASN A 38 15.66 1.20 -0.97
C ASN A 38 14.70 0.29 -0.20
N ALA A 39 14.90 0.13 1.11
CA ALA A 39 13.98 -0.62 1.96
C ALA A 39 12.58 0.01 2.03
N ALA A 40 12.50 1.34 2.12
CA ALA A 40 11.23 2.06 2.12
C ALA A 40 10.50 1.92 0.77
N VAL A 41 11.21 2.09 -0.36
CA VAL A 41 10.65 1.88 -1.71
C VAL A 41 10.06 0.48 -1.80
N LYS A 42 10.86 -0.52 -1.44
CA LYS A 42 10.47 -1.90 -1.67
C LYS A 42 9.30 -2.31 -0.80
N SER A 43 9.29 -1.85 0.46
CA SER A 43 8.19 -2.09 1.38
C SER A 43 6.90 -1.40 0.92
N PHE A 44 6.99 -0.17 0.38
CA PHE A 44 5.85 0.52 -0.24
C PHE A 44 5.30 -0.26 -1.45
N GLU A 45 6.14 -0.68 -2.39
CA GLU A 45 5.72 -1.46 -3.55
C GLU A 45 5.02 -2.76 -3.17
N LEU A 46 5.64 -3.53 -2.26
CA LEU A 46 5.15 -4.83 -1.83
C LEU A 46 3.83 -4.71 -1.07
N SER A 47 3.71 -3.71 -0.18
CA SER A 47 2.47 -3.47 0.56
C SER A 47 1.33 -3.00 -0.35
N LEU A 48 1.62 -2.17 -1.37
CA LEU A 48 0.60 -1.70 -2.32
C LEU A 48 0.09 -2.84 -3.20
N GLU A 49 0.99 -3.72 -3.66
CA GLU A 49 0.62 -4.93 -4.40
C GLU A 49 -0.20 -5.90 -3.53
N THR A 50 0.25 -6.13 -2.29
CA THR A 50 -0.43 -7.02 -1.33
C THR A 50 -1.83 -6.49 -1.02
N THR A 51 -1.97 -5.18 -0.83
CA THR A 51 -3.27 -4.52 -0.63
C THR A 51 -4.22 -4.83 -1.78
N GLY A 52 -3.80 -4.64 -3.04
CA GLY A 52 -4.64 -4.93 -4.20
C GLY A 52 -5.09 -6.39 -4.27
N LYS A 53 -4.21 -7.33 -3.90
CA LYS A 53 -4.56 -8.76 -3.84
C LYS A 53 -5.57 -9.07 -2.73
N LEU A 54 -5.37 -8.53 -1.53
CA LEU A 54 -6.29 -8.73 -0.41
C LEU A 54 -7.65 -8.07 -0.65
N LEU A 55 -7.66 -6.87 -1.21
CA LEU A 55 -8.89 -6.15 -1.54
C LEU A 55 -9.71 -6.91 -2.58
N ARG A 56 -9.05 -7.51 -3.58
CA ARG A 56 -9.72 -8.40 -4.54
C ARG A 56 -10.32 -9.64 -3.87
N LYS A 57 -9.60 -10.24 -2.91
CA LYS A 57 -10.13 -11.36 -2.11
C LYS A 57 -11.36 -10.93 -1.30
N ALA A 58 -11.30 -9.78 -0.65
CA ALA A 58 -12.41 -9.20 0.12
C ALA A 58 -13.64 -8.92 -0.74
N LEU A 59 -13.47 -8.31 -1.91
CA LEU A 59 -14.56 -7.98 -2.82
C LEU A 59 -15.32 -9.22 -3.35
N LYS A 60 -14.66 -10.39 -3.42
CA LYS A 60 -15.33 -11.64 -3.78
C LYS A 60 -16.32 -12.13 -2.72
N LEU A 61 -16.26 -11.61 -1.49
CA LEU A 61 -17.15 -12.00 -0.38
C LEU A 61 -18.50 -11.26 -0.42
N TYR A 62 -18.58 -10.08 -1.04
CA TYR A 62 -19.80 -9.26 -1.08
C TYR A 62 -20.86 -9.73 -2.09
N GLY A 63 -20.68 -10.92 -2.69
CA GLY A 63 -21.59 -11.47 -3.69
C GLY A 63 -21.37 -10.91 -5.10
N GLY A 64 -21.63 -11.73 -6.11
CA GLY A 64 -21.37 -11.42 -7.53
C GLY A 64 -20.47 -12.46 -8.18
N SER A 65 -20.14 -12.27 -9.46
CA SER A 65 -19.26 -13.18 -10.20
C SER A 65 -17.80 -12.96 -9.78
N PRO A 66 -17.11 -13.96 -9.17
CA PRO A 66 -15.70 -13.81 -8.82
C PRO A 66 -14.81 -13.49 -10.02
N ARG A 67 -15.24 -13.92 -11.23
CA ARG A 67 -14.56 -13.62 -12.49
C ARG A 67 -14.62 -12.14 -12.87
N GLU A 68 -15.71 -11.45 -12.54
CA GLU A 68 -15.82 -10.00 -12.77
C GLU A 68 -14.89 -9.24 -11.83
N VAL A 69 -14.84 -9.65 -10.56
CA VAL A 69 -13.89 -9.09 -9.59
C VAL A 69 -12.45 -9.29 -10.05
N ASP A 70 -12.10 -10.43 -10.66
CA ASP A 70 -10.76 -10.68 -11.20
C ASP A 70 -10.36 -9.79 -12.38
N ARG A 71 -11.34 -9.25 -13.12
CA ARG A 71 -11.11 -8.35 -14.26
C ARG A 71 -10.89 -6.89 -13.84
N LEU A 72 -11.22 -6.53 -12.60
CA LEU A 72 -11.09 -5.15 -12.13
C LEU A 72 -9.63 -4.69 -12.16
N VAL A 73 -9.39 -3.59 -12.86
CA VAL A 73 -8.12 -2.85 -12.82
C VAL A 73 -8.04 -2.03 -11.53
N PHE A 74 -6.85 -1.51 -11.19
CA PHE A 74 -6.59 -0.86 -9.90
C PHE A 74 -7.64 0.21 -9.56
N LYS A 75 -7.93 1.14 -10.48
CA LYS A 75 -8.90 2.21 -10.19
C LYS A 75 -10.30 1.67 -9.88
N ASP A 76 -10.75 0.68 -10.65
CA ASP A 76 -12.08 0.12 -10.46
C ASP A 76 -12.17 -0.77 -9.22
N LEU A 77 -11.08 -1.45 -8.86
CA LEU A 77 -10.97 -2.23 -7.63
C LEU A 77 -11.24 -1.35 -6.40
N PHE A 78 -10.58 -0.19 -6.31
CA PHE A 78 -10.74 0.73 -5.17
C PHE A 78 -12.09 1.44 -5.18
N ARG A 79 -12.66 1.75 -6.36
CA ARG A 79 -14.04 2.24 -6.45
C ARG A 79 -15.05 1.21 -5.95
N HIS A 80 -14.86 -0.07 -6.27
CA HIS A 80 -15.72 -1.13 -5.75
C HIS A 80 -15.57 -1.28 -4.24
N ALA A 81 -14.34 -1.20 -3.71
CA ALA A 81 -14.12 -1.18 -2.27
C ALA A 81 -14.91 -0.05 -1.59
N SER A 82 -14.93 1.14 -2.19
CA SER A 82 -15.73 2.25 -1.66
C SER A 82 -17.25 2.02 -1.74
N LYS A 83 -17.76 1.45 -2.84
CA LYS A 83 -19.18 1.07 -2.96
C LYS A 83 -19.64 0.08 -1.89
N HIS A 84 -18.74 -0.76 -1.39
CA HIS A 84 -19.01 -1.73 -0.32
C HIS A 84 -18.65 -1.20 1.08
N GLY A 85 -18.29 0.09 1.20
CA GLY A 85 -18.01 0.74 2.48
C GLY A 85 -16.65 0.42 3.09
N LEU A 86 -15.75 -0.25 2.35
CA LEU A 86 -14.39 -0.53 2.83
C LEU A 86 -13.48 0.71 2.83
N LEU A 87 -13.81 1.71 1.99
CA LEU A 87 -13.06 2.95 1.83
C LEU A 87 -14.03 4.11 1.58
N ASP A 88 -13.73 5.29 2.11
CA ASP A 88 -14.42 6.51 1.68
C ASP A 88 -13.83 7.04 0.35
N GLU A 89 -14.52 7.99 -0.27
CA GLU A 89 -14.10 8.58 -1.55
C GLU A 89 -12.74 9.28 -1.43
N ALA A 90 -12.48 9.96 -0.31
CA ALA A 90 -11.22 10.63 -0.07
C ALA A 90 -10.04 9.63 0.01
N ALA A 91 -10.24 8.47 0.63
CA ALA A 91 -9.27 7.40 0.69
C ALA A 91 -9.01 6.81 -0.70
N VAL A 92 -10.05 6.60 -1.51
CA VAL A 92 -9.90 6.13 -2.90
C VAL A 92 -8.97 7.05 -3.70
N GLU A 93 -9.15 8.36 -3.60
CA GLU A 93 -8.29 9.32 -4.30
C GLU A 93 -6.84 9.29 -3.76
N ARG A 94 -6.63 9.11 -2.45
CA ARG A 94 -5.28 8.89 -1.89
C ARG A 94 -4.64 7.61 -2.46
N TRP A 95 -5.37 6.50 -2.54
CA TRP A 95 -4.88 5.25 -3.13
C TRP A 95 -4.53 5.39 -4.62
N PHE A 96 -5.25 6.22 -5.37
CA PHE A 96 -4.89 6.55 -6.75
C PHE A 96 -3.57 7.33 -6.81
N ALA A 97 -3.39 8.31 -5.93
CA ALA A 97 -2.14 9.07 -5.84
C ALA A 97 -0.96 8.16 -5.48
N TYR A 98 -1.12 7.23 -4.52
CA TYR A 98 -0.08 6.25 -4.16
C TYR A 98 0.31 5.38 -5.36
N ARG A 99 -0.67 4.89 -6.13
CA ARG A 99 -0.40 4.07 -7.31
C ARG A 99 0.27 4.83 -8.44
N ALA A 100 -0.10 6.10 -8.63
CA ALA A 100 0.51 6.99 -9.60
C ALA A 100 1.96 7.28 -9.24
N ASN A 101 2.23 7.63 -7.98
CA ASN A 101 3.58 7.83 -7.49
C ASN A 101 4.43 6.56 -7.66
N ARG A 102 3.94 5.37 -7.28
CA ARG A 102 4.68 4.11 -7.52
C ARG A 102 5.08 3.94 -9.00
N ASN A 103 4.24 4.33 -9.95
CA ASN A 103 4.57 4.24 -11.37
C ASN A 103 5.67 5.20 -11.80
N THR A 104 5.69 6.44 -11.29
CA THR A 104 6.72 7.43 -11.64
C THR A 104 8.05 7.06 -10.98
N THR A 105 7.99 6.66 -9.72
CA THR A 105 9.11 6.29 -8.85
C THR A 105 9.88 5.05 -9.35
N ALA A 106 9.22 4.11 -10.01
CA ALA A 106 9.89 2.95 -10.62
C ALA A 106 10.80 3.31 -11.81
N HIS A 107 10.64 4.51 -12.39
CA HIS A 107 11.41 4.98 -13.55
C HIS A 107 12.46 6.05 -13.18
N ASP A 108 12.33 6.69 -12.01
CA ASP A 108 13.26 7.71 -11.52
C ASP A 108 13.78 7.34 -10.12
N TYR A 109 14.87 6.57 -10.09
CA TYR A 109 15.58 6.21 -8.86
C TYR A 109 16.50 7.35 -8.34
N GLY A 110 16.47 8.54 -8.96
CA GLY A 110 17.28 9.71 -8.61
C GLY A 110 16.61 10.65 -7.60
N VAL A 111 16.81 11.96 -7.79
CA VAL A 111 16.37 13.03 -6.86
C VAL A 111 14.85 13.16 -6.78
N GLY A 112 14.12 12.79 -7.84
CA GLY A 112 12.64 12.79 -7.86
C GLY A 112 12.04 11.83 -6.85
N PHE A 113 12.70 10.69 -6.60
CA PHE A 113 12.29 9.69 -5.61
C PHE A 113 12.17 10.29 -4.20
N ALA A 114 13.25 10.91 -3.72
CA ALA A 114 13.40 11.32 -2.34
C ALA A 114 12.43 12.45 -1.98
N ASN A 115 12.11 13.33 -2.94
CA ASN A 115 11.30 14.51 -2.67
C ASN A 115 9.79 14.28 -2.74
N GLU A 116 9.30 13.31 -3.53
CA GLU A 116 7.86 13.11 -3.70
C GLU A 116 7.36 11.86 -2.99
N THR A 117 8.07 10.74 -3.11
CA THR A 117 7.64 9.48 -2.50
C THR A 117 7.72 9.55 -0.99
N LEU A 118 8.85 10.00 -0.42
CA LEU A 118 9.00 10.05 1.05
C LEU A 118 7.94 10.93 1.72
N LYS A 119 7.44 11.97 1.04
CA LYS A 119 6.39 12.85 1.58
C LYS A 119 5.02 12.17 1.70
N ILE A 120 4.70 11.21 0.83
CA ILE A 120 3.41 10.52 0.85
C ILE A 120 3.41 9.28 1.76
N LEU A 121 4.59 8.74 2.10
CA LEU A 121 4.71 7.50 2.87
C LEU A 121 4.07 7.56 4.27
N PRO A 122 4.14 8.66 5.05
CA PRO A 122 3.47 8.74 6.35
C PRO A 122 1.95 8.61 6.24
N ALA A 123 1.33 9.26 5.27
CA ALA A 123 -0.11 9.14 5.01
C ALA A 123 -0.46 7.73 4.51
N TYR A 124 0.36 7.20 3.59
CA TYR A 124 0.20 5.84 3.10
C TYR A 124 0.24 4.79 4.22
N LEU A 125 1.15 4.94 5.20
CA LEU A 125 1.25 4.04 6.35
C LEU A 125 -0.02 4.02 7.19
N GLN A 126 -0.69 5.17 7.35
CA GLN A 126 -1.96 5.23 8.06
C GLN A 126 -3.05 4.50 7.27
N ASP A 127 -3.17 4.78 5.97
CA ASP A 127 -4.17 4.16 5.10
C ASP A 127 -3.98 2.65 4.96
N VAL A 128 -2.73 2.17 4.82
CA VAL A 128 -2.44 0.73 4.69
C VAL A 128 -2.80 -0.02 5.98
N ARG A 129 -2.58 0.60 7.15
CA ARG A 129 -2.92 0.01 8.45
C ARG A 129 -4.43 0.00 8.67
N ALA A 130 -5.10 1.11 8.41
CA ALA A 130 -6.56 1.19 8.50
C ALA A 130 -7.26 0.19 7.57
N LEU A 131 -6.78 0.06 6.33
CA LEU A 131 -7.34 -0.94 5.40
C LEU A 131 -7.01 -2.37 5.83
N ALA A 132 -5.82 -2.62 6.42
CA ALA A 132 -5.50 -3.92 6.99
C ALA A 132 -6.45 -4.29 8.15
N ASP A 133 -6.78 -3.34 9.03
CA ASP A 133 -7.76 -3.52 10.10
C ASP A 133 -9.14 -3.89 9.52
N ALA A 134 -9.66 -3.07 8.59
CA ALA A 134 -10.96 -3.32 7.96
C ALA A 134 -11.03 -4.66 7.20
N LEU A 135 -9.95 -5.06 6.54
CA LEU A 135 -9.87 -6.36 5.86
C LEU A 135 -9.86 -7.53 6.84
N GLN A 136 -9.18 -7.38 7.98
CA GLN A 136 -9.16 -8.42 9.01
C GLN A 136 -10.55 -8.61 9.61
N GLU A 137 -11.21 -7.53 10.00
CA GLU A 137 -12.57 -7.56 10.54
C GLU A 137 -13.55 -8.23 9.56
N LEU A 138 -13.45 -7.91 8.26
CA LEU A 138 -14.27 -8.56 7.23
C LEU A 138 -14.00 -10.07 7.14
N PHE A 139 -12.73 -10.49 7.16
CA PHE A 139 -12.40 -11.92 7.04
C PHE A 139 -12.79 -12.71 8.29
N ASP A 140 -12.70 -12.10 9.47
CA ASP A 140 -13.11 -12.72 10.73
C ASP A 140 -14.64 -12.88 10.79
N ALA A 141 -15.40 -11.90 10.29
CA ALA A 141 -16.87 -11.98 10.23
C ALA A 141 -17.40 -13.06 9.25
N GLN A 142 -16.55 -13.63 8.41
CA GLN A 142 -16.89 -14.67 7.43
C GLN A 142 -16.35 -16.05 7.82
N SER A 143 -15.63 -16.14 8.95
CA SER A 143 -15.06 -17.38 9.51
C SER A 143 -16.02 -18.00 10.53
#